data_AF-A0A7D7QCV8-F1
#
_entry.id   AF-A0A7D7QCV8-F1
#
_cell.length_a   1.000
_cell.length_b   1.000
_cell.length_c   1.000
_cell.angle_alpha   90.00
_cell.angle_beta   90.00
_cell.angle_gamma   90.00
#
_symmetry.space_group_name_H-M   'P 1'
#
loop_
_entity.id
_entity.type
_entity.pdbx_description
1 polymer ?
#
loop_
_entity_poly.entity_id
_entity_poly.type
_entity_poly.pdbx_seq_one_letter_code
_entity_poly.pdbx_strand_id
1 'polypeptide(L)' 'GCHFDVADLRDASFQQCQLAMANFSNANCYGIEFRACDLKGANFSRTNFAHQVSNRMYFCS' A
#
# COMPACT_ATOMS: atom_id res chain seq x y z
N GLY A 1 -13.04 -2.37 6.21
CA GLY A 1 -11.64 -2.49 5.75
C GLY A 1 -10.75 -2.82 6.92
N CYS A 2 -9.55 -3.33 6.66
CA CYS A 2 -8.53 -3.60 7.70
C CYS A 2 -7.99 -2.30 8.31
N HIS A 3 -7.46 -2.36 9.52
CA HIS A 3 -6.89 -1.21 10.23
C HIS A 3 -5.39 -1.44 10.42
N PHE A 4 -4.59 -0.55 9.83
CA PHE A 4 -3.13 -0.48 9.89
C PHE A 4 -2.68 0.95 10.26
N ASP A 5 -3.58 1.76 10.84
CA ASP A 5 -3.23 3.11 11.23
C ASP A 5 -2.11 3.11 12.25
N VAL A 6 -1.15 4.02 12.06
CA VAL A 6 0.07 4.15 12.89
C VAL A 6 0.97 2.90 12.89
N ALA A 7 0.70 1.90 12.04
CA ALA A 7 1.50 0.68 11.98
C ALA A 7 2.88 0.94 11.35
N ASP A 8 3.88 0.18 11.80
CA ASP A 8 5.16 0.08 11.11
C ASP A 8 5.10 -1.08 10.11
N LEU A 9 4.93 -0.75 8.83
CA LEU A 9 4.80 -1.67 7.70
C LEU A 9 6.00 -1.56 6.76
N ARG A 10 7.17 -1.22 7.29
CA ARG A 10 8.39 -1.17 6.51
C ARG A 10 8.67 -2.50 5.84
N ASP A 11 8.94 -2.45 4.53
CA ASP A 11 9.25 -3.60 3.67
C ASP A 11 8.17 -4.71 3.69
N ALA A 12 6.95 -4.40 4.15
CA ALA A 12 5.86 -5.35 4.16
C ALA A 12 5.37 -5.66 2.73
N SER A 13 5.03 -6.92 2.45
CA SER A 13 4.49 -7.34 1.16
C SER A 13 3.08 -7.90 1.32
N PHE A 14 2.12 -7.29 0.63
CA PHE A 14 0.74 -7.76 0.53
C PHE A 14 0.52 -8.33 -0.88
N GLN A 15 0.07 -9.57 -0.96
CA GLN A 15 -0.14 -10.28 -2.23
C GLN A 15 -1.54 -10.87 -2.28
N GLN A 16 -2.30 -10.55 -3.33
CA GLN A 16 -3.66 -11.04 -3.55
C GLN A 16 -4.62 -10.78 -2.38
N CYS A 17 -4.42 -9.68 -1.63
CA CYS A 17 -5.22 -9.32 -0.47
C CYS A 17 -6.42 -8.45 -0.85
N GLN A 18 -7.55 -8.64 -0.15
CA GLN A 18 -8.69 -7.73 -0.20
C GLN A 18 -8.53 -6.66 0.89
N LEU A 19 -8.03 -5.49 0.49
CA LEU A 19 -7.72 -4.35 1.36
C LEU A 19 -8.64 -3.15 1.05
N ALA A 20 -9.82 -3.41 0.48
CA ALA A 20 -10.81 -2.39 0.20
C ALA A 20 -11.23 -1.69 1.50
N MET A 21 -11.30 -0.36 1.46
CA MET A 21 -11.61 0.51 2.60
C MET A 21 -10.64 0.33 3.78
N ALA A 22 -9.42 -0.20 3.57
CA ALA A 22 -8.43 -0.35 4.62
C ALA A 22 -7.85 1.00 5.05
N ASN A 23 -7.55 1.16 6.34
CA ASN A 23 -7.00 2.38 6.90
C ASN A 23 -5.50 2.19 7.16
N PHE A 24 -4.66 2.90 6.42
CA PHE A 24 -3.20 2.98 6.59
C PHE A 24 -2.76 4.34 7.13
N SER A 25 -3.69 5.16 7.65
CA SER A 25 -3.36 6.53 8.01
C SER A 25 -2.26 6.62 9.08
N ASN A 26 -1.32 7.54 8.87
CA ASN A 26 -0.12 7.70 9.71
C ASN A 26 0.81 6.46 9.79
N ALA A 27 0.61 5.44 8.95
CA ALA A 27 1.49 4.28 8.94
C ALA A 27 2.86 4.59 8.32
N ASN A 28 3.88 3.85 8.74
CA ASN A 28 5.19 3.85 8.10
C ASN A 28 5.24 2.73 7.06
N CYS A 29 5.02 3.08 5.80
CA CYS A 29 4.95 2.16 4.67
C CYS A 29 6.17 2.27 3.75
N TYR A 30 7.34 2.61 4.31
CA TYR A 30 8.56 2.67 3.54
C TYR A 30 8.90 1.28 2.98
N GLY A 31 9.03 1.15 1.66
CA GLY A 31 9.31 -0.14 1.01
C GLY A 31 8.11 -1.10 0.92
N ILE A 32 6.90 -0.65 1.26
CA ILE A 32 5.70 -1.50 1.16
C ILE A 32 5.44 -1.94 -0.28
N GLU A 33 5.07 -3.20 -0.48
CA GLU A 33 4.64 -3.72 -1.77
C GLU A 33 3.18 -4.19 -1.72
N PHE A 34 2.38 -3.76 -2.69
CA PHE A 34 1.02 -4.28 -2.92
C PHE A 34 0.95 -4.94 -4.31
N ARG A 35 0.81 -6.27 -4.35
CA ARG A 35 0.71 -7.05 -5.60
C ARG A 35 -0.67 -7.66 -5.73
N ALA A 36 -1.38 -7.35 -6.82
CA ALA A 36 -2.72 -7.88 -7.10
C ALA A 36 -3.73 -7.72 -5.94
N CYS A 37 -3.60 -6.65 -5.14
CA CYS A 37 -4.50 -6.37 -4.02
C CYS A 37 -5.65 -5.44 -4.44
N ASP A 38 -6.83 -5.61 -3.85
CA ASP A 38 -7.91 -4.63 -3.97
C ASP A 38 -7.72 -3.54 -2.92
N LEU A 39 -7.42 -2.32 -3.34
CA LEU A 39 -7.20 -1.15 -2.46
C LEU A 39 -8.28 -0.08 -2.65
N LYS A 40 -9.43 -0.41 -3.24
CA LYS A 40 -10.51 0.55 -3.48
C LYS A 40 -10.94 1.21 -2.18
N GLY A 41 -10.89 2.54 -2.14
CA GLY A 41 -11.27 3.34 -0.96
C GLY A 41 -10.33 3.19 0.24
N ALA A 42 -9.15 2.60 0.09
CA ALA A 42 -8.16 2.56 1.16
C ALA A 42 -7.67 3.97 1.51
N ASN A 43 -7.54 4.26 2.80
CA ASN A 43 -7.09 5.54 3.33
C ASN A 43 -5.59 5.50 3.61
N PHE A 44 -4.82 6.27 2.84
CA PHE A 44 -3.36 6.41 3.01
C PHE A 44 -2.95 7.82 3.51
N SER A 45 -3.85 8.54 4.16
CA SER A 45 -3.58 9.90 4.64
C SER A 45 -2.41 9.93 5.63
N ARG A 46 -1.43 10.82 5.42
CA ARG A 46 -0.23 10.99 6.28
C ARG A 46 0.64 9.73 6.39
N THR A 47 0.53 8.80 5.46
CA THR A 47 1.39 7.61 5.40
C THR A 47 2.76 7.99 4.87
N ASN A 48 3.83 7.42 5.43
CA ASN A 48 5.17 7.57 4.87
C ASN A 48 5.41 6.48 3.82
N PHE A 49 5.53 6.86 2.55
CA PHE A 49 5.92 5.95 1.48
C PHE A 49 7.38 6.21 1.07
N ALA A 50 8.15 5.14 0.85
CA ALA A 50 9.34 5.26 0.01
C ALA A 50 8.87 5.46 -1.44
N HIS A 51 9.58 6.27 -2.22
CA HIS A 51 9.45 6.30 -3.68
C HIS A 51 9.69 4.90 -4.29
N GLN A 52 8.69 4.03 -4.28
CA GLN A 52 8.57 2.99 -5.28
C GLN A 52 7.51 3.47 -6.26
N VAL A 53 7.99 4.23 -7.25
CA VAL A 53 7.31 4.25 -8.55
C VAL A 53 7.23 2.78 -8.95
N SER A 54 6.02 2.20 -8.93
CA SER A 54 5.75 0.91 -9.55
C SER A 54 6.10 1.04 -11.03
N ASN A 55 7.34 0.72 -11.39
CA ASN A 55 7.80 0.58 -12.77
C ASN A 55 7.31 -0.76 -13.35
N ARG A 56 6.03 -1.04 -13.16
CA ARG A 56 5.21 -1.74 -14.14
C ARG A 56 4.06 -0.81 -14.56
N MET A 57 4.40 0.40 -14.98
CA MET A 57 3.64 0.98 -16.10
C MET A 57 3.99 0.14 -17.31
N TYR A 58 2.98 -0.43 -17.95
CA TYR A 58 3.14 -1.12 -19.22
C TYR A 58 3.72 -0.11 -20.23
N PHE A 59 5.01 -0.22 -20.55
CA PHE A 59 5.47 0.23 -21.86
C PHE A 59 5.01 -0.84 -22.83
N CYS A 60 3.90 -0.60 -23.51
CA CYS A 60 3.64 -1.30 -24.76
C CYS A 60 4.79 -0.98 -25.72
N SER A 61 5.31 -2.02 -26.39
CA SER A 61 6.30 -1.96 -27.47
C SER A 61 5.93 -0.97 -28.56
#